data_AF-A0A6N3HLK4-F1
#
_entry.id   AF-A0A6N3HLK4-F1
#
_cell.length_a   1.000
_cell.length_b   1.000
_cell.length_c   1.000
_cell.angle_alpha   90.00
_cell.angle_beta   90.00
_cell.angle_gamma   90.00
#
_symmetry.space_group_name_H-M   'P 1'
#
loop_
_entity.id
_entity.type
_entity.pdbx_description
1 polymer ?
#
loop_
_entity_poly.entity_id
_entity_poly.type
_entity_poly.pdbx_seq_one_letter_code
_entity_poly.pdbx_strand_id
1 'polypeptide(L)'
;MKKILTIILLVLLIGSGGYVYAQSETKEKTDITFSEVSVHDPSIMKVDDEYYIIGSHMAAAKSSDLINWTSISESVDNTKLFKNIKTDLSEALKWGKTNTFWAGDWIKLQDGKYYMYYCVCQGNCPQSAIGYAVADNPEGPYTNLGILLKSSGKDPLEYTDANGEIKTYNATIHPNTVDPNVFFDAEGKLWMIYGSYSGGIYILELDKNTGRPIDGQGTYGKKLLGGDHSEIEAPYVIYSPQTKYYYMFLSFGGLTADGGYNIRVSRSEKPDGPYYDPMGNDMIDCKGIRGKALAEQNEVITKFGEKLMGNFNYPYSEESESDKKGYVSPGHNSAYYDEATGKYFLIFHSRFPESGEMHEVRVNEMFMNEDGWPVVAPFRYAGVNNDDFKSKDVCGKYKFINHGHEITEEIKDFRDIQLNKNSEISGEIEGKWEVKDKNNIEINIDGILYKGVVSKQYDINRKCYTTTFSVMSEENGTCLWGIKE
;
A
#
# COMPACT_ATOMS: atom_id res chain seq x y z
N MET A 1 -82.39 60.42 16.20
CA MET A 1 -81.94 59.01 16.26
C MET A 1 -81.91 58.52 14.81
N LYS A 2 -80.84 58.07 14.15
CA LYS A 2 -79.48 57.63 14.51
C LYS A 2 -78.48 58.23 13.49
N LYS A 3 -77.31 58.66 13.98
CA LYS A 3 -76.05 58.79 13.21
C LYS A 3 -75.40 57.39 13.14
N ILE A 4 -74.58 57.12 12.12
CA ILE A 4 -73.34 56.29 12.13
C ILE A 4 -72.77 56.41 10.69
N LEU A 5 -71.68 57.14 10.42
CA LEU A 5 -70.27 57.02 10.81
C LEU A 5 -69.50 56.04 9.89
N THR A 6 -68.79 56.63 8.92
CA THR A 6 -67.82 56.01 8.01
C THR A 6 -66.57 55.58 8.79
N ILE A 7 -66.16 54.31 8.66
CA ILE A 7 -64.90 53.79 9.21
C ILE A 7 -63.91 53.62 8.05
N ILE A 8 -62.79 54.32 8.15
CA ILE A 8 -61.58 54.15 7.33
C ILE A 8 -60.76 53.06 8.00
N LEU A 9 -60.45 51.98 7.27
CA LEU A 9 -59.60 50.90 7.74
C LEU A 9 -58.14 51.20 7.37
N LEU A 10 -57.31 51.46 8.39
CA LEU A 10 -55.86 51.60 8.29
C LEU A 10 -55.23 50.20 8.37
N VAL A 11 -54.57 49.74 7.31
CA VAL A 11 -53.84 48.45 7.31
C VAL A 11 -52.39 48.71 7.73
N LEU A 12 -52.01 48.20 8.90
CA LEU A 12 -50.64 48.10 9.38
C LEU A 12 -49.94 46.87 8.77
N LEU A 13 -48.93 47.11 7.94
CA LEU A 13 -48.00 46.09 7.46
C LEU A 13 -46.93 45.82 8.52
N ILE A 14 -47.01 44.68 9.19
CA ILE A 14 -45.94 44.15 10.06
C ILE A 14 -45.02 43.30 9.18
N GLY A 15 -43.81 43.77 8.96
CA GLY A 15 -42.76 43.00 8.28
C GLY A 15 -42.22 41.90 9.19
N SER A 16 -42.48 40.64 8.84
CA SER A 16 -41.84 39.48 9.45
C SER A 16 -40.45 39.30 8.84
N GLY A 17 -39.41 39.59 9.61
CA GLY A 17 -38.04 39.19 9.30
C GLY A 17 -37.93 37.66 9.36
N GLY A 18 -37.75 37.03 8.20
CA GLY A 18 -37.45 35.60 8.11
C GLY A 18 -35.99 35.36 8.50
N TYR A 19 -35.78 34.79 9.68
CA TYR A 19 -34.52 34.13 10.01
C TYR A 19 -34.41 32.87 9.14
N VAL A 20 -33.45 32.85 8.22
CA VAL A 20 -33.04 31.62 7.54
C VAL A 20 -32.21 30.84 8.54
N TYR A 21 -32.80 29.82 9.17
CA TYR A 21 -32.03 28.79 9.84
C TYR A 21 -31.25 28.02 8.78
N ALA A 22 -29.92 28.08 8.84
CA ALA A 22 -29.08 27.13 8.13
C ALA A 22 -29.41 25.74 8.70
N GLN A 23 -29.98 24.88 7.87
CA GLN A 23 -30.22 23.49 8.21
C GLN A 23 -28.85 22.85 8.34
N SER A 24 -28.44 22.50 9.57
CA SER A 24 -27.27 21.67 9.78
C SER A 24 -27.56 20.32 9.12
N GLU A 25 -26.81 19.95 8.08
CA GLU A 25 -26.82 18.59 7.56
C GLU A 25 -26.45 17.66 8.72
N THR A 26 -27.44 16.92 9.22
CA THR A 26 -27.21 15.85 10.18
C THR A 26 -26.38 14.78 9.49
N LYS A 27 -25.09 14.69 9.83
CA LYS A 27 -24.21 13.60 9.39
C LYS A 27 -24.89 12.28 9.76
N GLU A 28 -25.27 11.49 8.75
CA GLU A 28 -25.85 10.18 8.95
C GLU A 28 -24.77 9.28 9.55
N LYS A 29 -24.86 9.03 10.87
CA LYS A 29 -24.02 8.04 11.54
C LYS A 29 -24.46 6.67 11.08
N THR A 30 -23.57 5.94 10.41
CA THR A 30 -23.77 4.53 10.06
C THR A 30 -22.74 3.70 10.80
N ASP A 31 -23.15 2.67 11.52
CA ASP A 31 -22.22 1.75 12.19
C ASP A 31 -21.64 0.76 11.17
N ILE A 32 -20.39 0.99 10.76
CA ILE A 32 -19.60 -0.01 10.02
C ILE A 32 -18.71 -0.72 11.02
N THR A 33 -18.82 -2.05 11.08
CA THR A 33 -17.99 -2.90 11.93
C THR A 33 -16.79 -3.42 11.16
N PHE A 34 -15.63 -3.39 11.80
CA PHE A 34 -14.38 -3.95 11.28
C PHE A 34 -13.95 -5.12 12.17
N SER A 35 -13.47 -6.20 11.56
CA SER A 35 -12.89 -7.34 12.26
C SER A 35 -11.40 -7.40 11.93
N GLU A 36 -10.57 -7.08 12.91
CA GLU A 36 -9.12 -6.93 12.74
C GLU A 36 -8.38 -8.28 12.83
N VAL A 37 -7.28 -8.38 12.09
CA VAL A 37 -6.31 -9.49 12.17
C VAL A 37 -4.89 -8.94 12.15
N SER A 38 -3.98 -9.69 12.76
CA SER A 38 -2.54 -9.40 12.73
C SER A 38 -1.82 -10.37 11.81
N VAL A 39 -1.66 -9.96 10.55
CA VAL A 39 -0.81 -10.62 9.55
C VAL A 39 0.26 -9.62 9.14
N HIS A 40 1.51 -9.87 9.55
CA HIS A 40 2.65 -9.06 9.11
C HIS A 40 2.98 -9.44 7.67
N ASP A 41 3.35 -8.46 6.83
CA ASP A 41 3.67 -8.68 5.41
C ASP A 41 2.56 -9.35 4.58
N PRO A 42 1.33 -8.81 4.57
CA PRO A 42 0.19 -9.49 3.95
C PRO A 42 0.26 -9.49 2.42
N SER A 43 0.31 -10.68 1.83
CA SER A 43 0.16 -10.91 0.39
C SER A 43 -1.22 -11.44 0.01
N ILE A 44 -1.94 -10.67 -0.82
CA ILE A 44 -3.32 -10.92 -1.24
C ILE A 44 -3.41 -11.92 -2.40
N MET A 45 -4.38 -12.84 -2.31
CA MET A 45 -4.86 -13.67 -3.42
C MET A 45 -6.39 -13.76 -3.32
N LYS A 46 -7.10 -13.58 -4.43
CA LYS A 46 -8.54 -13.85 -4.49
C LYS A 46 -8.80 -15.25 -5.03
N VAL A 47 -9.67 -16.00 -4.37
CA VAL A 47 -10.13 -17.34 -4.78
C VAL A 47 -11.64 -17.34 -4.73
N ASP A 48 -12.26 -17.46 -5.91
CA ASP A 48 -13.71 -17.30 -6.07
C ASP A 48 -14.18 -15.97 -5.45
N ASP A 49 -15.06 -16.01 -4.45
CA ASP A 49 -15.59 -14.83 -3.75
C ASP A 49 -14.85 -14.50 -2.43
N GLU A 50 -13.80 -15.25 -2.08
CA GLU A 50 -13.00 -15.02 -0.87
C GLU A 50 -11.63 -14.41 -1.20
N TYR A 51 -11.25 -13.42 -0.40
CA TYR A 51 -9.92 -12.83 -0.35
C TYR A 51 -9.11 -13.54 0.73
N TYR A 52 -7.89 -13.93 0.38
CA TYR A 52 -6.93 -14.57 1.27
C TYR A 52 -5.69 -13.69 1.39
N ILE A 53 -5.15 -13.59 2.60
CA ILE A 53 -3.81 -13.05 2.83
C ILE A 53 -2.94 -14.07 3.54
N ILE A 54 -1.70 -14.19 3.09
CA ILE A 54 -0.61 -14.90 3.77
C ILE A 54 0.48 -13.90 4.08
N GLY A 55 1.17 -14.06 5.20
CA GLY A 55 2.28 -13.20 5.54
C GLY A 55 3.38 -13.92 6.31
N SER A 56 4.22 -13.11 6.95
CA SER A 56 5.29 -13.59 7.81
C SER A 56 4.76 -14.49 8.93
N HIS A 57 5.66 -15.33 9.44
CA HIS A 57 5.39 -16.28 10.53
C HIS A 57 4.30 -17.32 10.21
N MET A 58 3.98 -17.50 8.93
CA MET A 58 2.83 -18.28 8.47
C MET A 58 1.50 -17.81 9.07
N ALA A 59 1.39 -16.51 9.35
CA ALA A 59 0.11 -15.90 9.65
C ALA A 59 -0.70 -15.77 8.35
N ALA A 60 -1.98 -16.10 8.40
CA ALA A 60 -2.89 -16.02 7.27
C ALA A 60 -4.30 -15.67 7.73
N ALA A 61 -5.05 -14.99 6.90
CA ALA A 61 -6.44 -14.66 7.16
C ALA A 61 -7.25 -14.65 5.86
N LYS A 62 -8.57 -14.61 5.98
CA LYS A 62 -9.48 -14.42 4.85
C LYS A 62 -10.61 -13.46 5.14
N SER A 63 -11.21 -12.94 4.08
CA SER A 63 -12.35 -12.02 4.12
C SER A 63 -13.17 -12.16 2.84
N SER A 64 -14.48 -11.95 2.91
CA SER A 64 -15.34 -11.85 1.72
C SER A 64 -15.56 -10.41 1.26
N ASP A 65 -15.16 -9.42 2.07
CA ASP A 65 -15.51 -8.00 1.88
C ASP A 65 -14.32 -7.03 2.02
N LEU A 66 -13.11 -7.54 2.30
CA LEU A 66 -11.88 -6.78 2.62
C LEU A 66 -11.96 -5.92 3.90
N ILE A 67 -13.05 -6.04 4.66
CA ILE A 67 -13.37 -5.23 5.85
C ILE A 67 -13.29 -6.11 7.11
N ASN A 68 -13.94 -7.26 7.05
CA ASN A 68 -14.05 -8.21 8.14
C ASN A 68 -13.17 -9.43 7.85
N TRP A 69 -12.07 -9.54 8.60
CA TRP A 69 -11.10 -10.62 8.43
C TRP A 69 -11.28 -11.71 9.49
N THR A 70 -10.99 -12.94 9.10
CA THR A 70 -10.96 -14.12 9.98
C THR A 70 -9.59 -14.78 9.86
N SER A 71 -8.87 -14.92 10.98
CA SER A 71 -7.59 -15.63 11.03
C SER A 71 -7.74 -17.10 10.61
N ILE A 72 -6.89 -17.54 9.69
CA ILE A 72 -6.69 -18.94 9.31
C ILE A 72 -5.53 -19.55 10.12
N SER A 73 -4.48 -18.75 10.31
CA SER A 73 -3.24 -19.14 10.98
C SER A 73 -2.63 -17.89 11.61
N GLU A 74 -1.99 -18.02 12.77
CA GLU A 74 -1.40 -16.88 13.48
C GLU A 74 0.10 -17.07 13.70
N SER A 75 0.61 -18.28 13.51
CA SER A 75 2.01 -18.63 13.76
C SER A 75 2.42 -19.95 13.09
N VAL A 76 3.71 -20.19 13.04
CA VAL A 76 4.31 -21.46 12.58
C VAL A 76 3.87 -22.65 13.43
N ASP A 77 3.59 -22.44 14.72
CA ASP A 77 3.29 -23.53 15.66
C ASP A 77 1.81 -23.97 15.61
N ASN A 78 0.90 -23.10 15.21
CA ASN A 78 -0.53 -23.39 15.13
C ASN A 78 -1.08 -23.55 13.70
N THR A 79 -0.21 -23.40 12.68
CA THR A 79 -0.64 -23.47 11.30
C THR A 79 -1.13 -24.87 10.89
N LYS A 80 -2.25 -24.91 10.15
CA LYS A 80 -2.75 -26.10 9.46
C LYS A 80 -2.45 -26.10 7.97
N LEU A 81 -1.76 -25.05 7.49
CA LEU A 81 -1.34 -24.93 6.10
C LEU A 81 -0.36 -26.06 5.72
N PHE A 82 0.30 -26.70 6.68
CA PHE A 82 1.14 -27.88 6.45
C PHE A 82 0.79 -28.97 7.45
N LYS A 83 1.05 -30.24 7.10
CA LYS A 83 0.88 -31.35 8.05
C LYS A 83 1.92 -31.28 9.16
N ASN A 84 3.18 -30.97 8.83
CA ASN A 84 4.24 -30.78 9.82
C ASN A 84 5.30 -29.80 9.27
N ILE A 85 4.99 -28.49 9.30
CA ILE A 85 5.79 -27.45 8.65
C ILE A 85 7.29 -27.50 8.99
N LYS A 86 7.63 -27.78 10.26
CA LYS A 86 9.03 -27.84 10.72
C LYS A 86 9.80 -29.01 10.12
N THR A 87 9.11 -30.10 9.81
CA THR A 87 9.70 -31.28 9.16
C THR A 87 9.68 -31.11 7.64
N ASP A 88 8.52 -30.73 7.11
CA ASP A 88 8.25 -30.60 5.67
C ASP A 88 9.19 -29.56 5.02
N LEU A 89 9.50 -28.47 5.73
CA LEU A 89 10.35 -27.37 5.27
C LEU A 89 11.72 -27.31 5.99
N SER A 90 12.16 -28.44 6.57
CA SER A 90 13.35 -28.48 7.43
C SER A 90 14.65 -28.06 6.73
N GLU A 91 14.79 -28.27 5.42
CA GLU A 91 15.97 -27.81 4.67
C GLU A 91 16.09 -26.28 4.68
N ALA A 92 14.98 -25.59 4.42
CA ALA A 92 14.95 -24.13 4.41
C ALA A 92 15.26 -23.58 5.81
N LEU A 93 14.55 -24.08 6.83
CA LEU A 93 14.75 -23.65 8.23
C LEU A 93 16.19 -23.84 8.71
N LYS A 94 16.84 -24.97 8.34
CA LYS A 94 18.25 -25.21 8.64
C LYS A 94 19.17 -24.22 7.93
N TRP A 95 18.93 -23.94 6.65
CA TRP A 95 19.72 -22.99 5.88
C TRP A 95 19.61 -21.57 6.44
N GLY A 96 18.37 -21.11 6.69
CA GLY A 96 18.08 -19.80 7.27
C GLY A 96 18.39 -19.69 8.77
N LYS A 97 18.83 -20.78 9.42
CA LYS A 97 19.17 -20.84 10.86
C LYS A 97 18.07 -20.22 11.74
N THR A 98 16.82 -20.49 11.41
CA THR A 98 15.63 -19.90 12.01
C THR A 98 14.56 -20.96 12.29
N ASN A 99 13.62 -20.63 13.16
CA ASN A 99 12.42 -21.43 13.45
C ASN A 99 11.13 -20.78 12.93
N THR A 100 11.25 -19.64 12.23
CA THR A 100 10.11 -18.91 11.66
C THR A 100 10.29 -18.69 10.16
N PHE A 101 9.22 -18.23 9.51
CA PHE A 101 9.20 -17.82 8.12
C PHE A 101 9.01 -16.31 8.03
N TRP A 102 9.55 -15.73 6.98
CA TRP A 102 9.33 -14.33 6.59
C TRP A 102 8.22 -14.29 5.52
N ALA A 103 8.05 -13.14 4.86
CA ALA A 103 6.97 -12.87 3.93
C ALA A 103 6.79 -13.98 2.89
N GLY A 104 5.54 -14.43 2.73
CA GLY A 104 5.17 -15.43 1.75
C GLY A 104 4.20 -14.86 0.74
N ASP A 105 4.07 -15.53 -0.40
CA ASP A 105 3.11 -15.17 -1.43
C ASP A 105 2.31 -16.39 -1.91
N TRP A 106 1.09 -16.12 -2.36
CA TRP A 106 0.16 -17.11 -2.86
C TRP A 106 -0.28 -16.81 -4.29
N ILE A 107 -0.27 -17.85 -5.12
CA ILE A 107 -0.80 -17.76 -6.46
C ILE A 107 -1.46 -19.07 -6.87
N LYS A 108 -2.55 -18.98 -7.63
CA LYS A 108 -3.15 -20.12 -8.33
C LYS A 108 -2.53 -20.27 -9.71
N LEU A 109 -1.93 -21.42 -10.02
CA LEU A 109 -1.35 -21.68 -11.33
C LEU A 109 -2.35 -22.36 -12.28
N GLN A 110 -1.92 -22.58 -13.53
CA GLN A 110 -2.77 -23.04 -14.63
C GLN A 110 -3.33 -24.46 -14.44
N ASP A 111 -2.68 -25.28 -13.59
CA ASP A 111 -3.16 -26.61 -13.21
C ASP A 111 -4.29 -26.57 -12.17
N GLY A 112 -4.69 -25.36 -11.75
CA GLY A 112 -5.75 -25.11 -10.78
C GLY A 112 -5.33 -25.28 -9.33
N LYS A 113 -4.04 -25.54 -9.05
CA LYS A 113 -3.49 -25.69 -7.69
C LYS A 113 -2.99 -24.36 -7.14
N TYR A 114 -2.84 -24.31 -5.83
CA TYR A 114 -2.36 -23.16 -5.08
C TYR A 114 -0.90 -23.36 -4.73
N TYR A 115 -0.08 -22.39 -5.11
CA TYR A 115 1.36 -22.37 -4.88
C TYR A 115 1.68 -21.31 -3.84
N MET A 116 2.40 -21.71 -2.79
CA MET A 116 2.95 -20.83 -1.78
C MET A 116 4.45 -20.67 -2.00
N TYR A 117 4.91 -19.45 -2.26
CA TYR A 117 6.31 -19.10 -2.25
C TYR A 117 6.65 -18.58 -0.86
N TYR A 118 7.45 -19.34 -0.11
CA TYR A 118 7.81 -19.01 1.26
C TYR A 118 9.28 -18.58 1.31
N CYS A 119 9.64 -17.80 2.32
CA CYS A 119 11.05 -17.53 2.60
C CYS A 119 11.41 -17.64 4.08
N VAL A 120 12.71 -17.78 4.31
CA VAL A 120 13.33 -17.86 5.64
C VAL A 120 14.59 -17.01 5.63
N CYS A 121 14.91 -16.40 6.76
CA CYS A 121 16.11 -15.58 6.95
C CYS A 121 16.59 -15.71 8.39
N GLN A 122 17.91 -15.66 8.59
CA GLN A 122 18.52 -15.63 9.92
C GLN A 122 18.21 -14.31 10.67
N GLY A 123 17.83 -13.26 9.94
CA GLY A 123 17.43 -11.95 10.43
C GLY A 123 18.57 -10.96 10.63
N ASN A 124 19.73 -11.41 11.11
CA ASN A 124 20.89 -10.53 11.31
C ASN A 124 21.87 -10.47 10.11
N CYS A 125 21.61 -11.24 9.06
CA CYS A 125 22.37 -11.28 7.81
C CYS A 125 21.53 -11.97 6.72
N PRO A 126 21.86 -11.83 5.41
CA PRO A 126 21.06 -12.39 4.32
C PRO A 126 21.29 -13.90 4.11
N GLN A 127 21.44 -14.64 5.20
CA GLN A 127 21.47 -16.10 5.21
C GLN A 127 20.02 -16.60 5.07
N SER A 128 19.58 -16.77 3.82
CA SER A 128 18.17 -16.87 3.50
C SER A 128 17.89 -17.82 2.35
N ALA A 129 16.65 -18.26 2.23
CA ALA A 129 16.18 -19.07 1.11
C ALA A 129 14.73 -18.75 0.74
N ILE A 130 14.44 -18.73 -0.56
CA ILE A 130 13.08 -18.81 -1.10
C ILE A 130 12.84 -20.26 -1.53
N GLY A 131 11.77 -20.85 -1.04
CA GLY A 131 11.25 -22.12 -1.52
C GLY A 131 9.78 -22.00 -1.87
N TYR A 132 9.18 -23.11 -2.28
CA TYR A 132 7.79 -23.13 -2.71
C TYR A 132 7.13 -24.47 -2.41
N ALA A 133 5.81 -24.43 -2.24
CA ALA A 133 4.98 -25.58 -1.89
C ALA A 133 3.64 -25.51 -2.63
N VAL A 134 2.97 -26.65 -2.80
CA VAL A 134 1.72 -26.76 -3.57
C VAL A 134 0.60 -27.43 -2.78
N ALA A 135 -0.63 -26.96 -2.93
CA ALA A 135 -1.83 -27.53 -2.35
C ALA A 135 -2.99 -27.57 -3.36
N ASP A 136 -3.92 -28.51 -3.15
CA ASP A 136 -5.19 -28.56 -3.90
C ASP A 136 -6.23 -27.56 -3.38
N ASN A 137 -6.07 -27.07 -2.15
CA ASN A 137 -6.95 -26.08 -1.51
C ASN A 137 -6.10 -24.89 -1.02
N PRO A 138 -6.64 -23.65 -1.03
CA PRO A 138 -5.88 -22.46 -0.63
C PRO A 138 -5.46 -22.53 0.85
N GLU A 139 -6.26 -23.19 1.69
CA GLU A 139 -5.99 -23.41 3.12
C GLU A 139 -5.15 -24.67 3.41
N GLY A 140 -4.57 -25.30 2.38
CA GLY A 140 -3.67 -26.44 2.52
C GLY A 140 -4.35 -27.82 2.63
N PRO A 141 -3.64 -28.86 3.08
CA PRO A 141 -2.21 -28.83 3.42
C PRO A 141 -1.31 -28.72 2.19
N TYR A 142 -0.30 -27.87 2.26
CA TYR A 142 0.74 -27.68 1.27
C TYR A 142 1.81 -28.77 1.36
N THR A 143 2.32 -29.18 0.21
CA THR A 143 3.42 -30.13 0.04
C THR A 143 4.63 -29.39 -0.50
N ASN A 144 5.77 -29.50 0.20
CA ASN A 144 7.01 -28.85 -0.20
C ASN A 144 7.50 -29.32 -1.58
N LEU A 145 7.87 -28.38 -2.44
CA LEU A 145 8.47 -28.64 -3.76
C LEU A 145 9.98 -28.30 -3.82
N GLY A 146 10.54 -27.81 -2.71
CA GLY A 146 11.97 -27.57 -2.52
C GLY A 146 12.36 -26.10 -2.51
N ILE A 147 13.65 -25.86 -2.32
CA ILE A 147 14.25 -24.52 -2.35
C ILE A 147 14.51 -24.12 -3.81
N LEU A 148 14.19 -22.86 -4.15
CA LEU A 148 14.45 -22.25 -5.44
C LEU A 148 15.74 -21.43 -5.41
N LEU A 149 15.89 -20.58 -4.40
CA LEU A 149 16.99 -19.62 -4.29
C LEU A 149 17.59 -19.65 -2.89
N LYS A 150 18.90 -19.38 -2.81
CA LYS A 150 19.64 -19.17 -1.57
C LYS A 150 20.45 -17.87 -1.68
N SER A 151 20.53 -17.13 -0.58
CA SER A 151 21.51 -16.10 -0.32
C SER A 151 22.30 -16.46 0.94
N SER A 152 23.45 -15.82 1.15
CA SER A 152 24.32 -16.16 2.29
C SER A 152 24.75 -14.93 3.10
N GLY A 153 24.85 -15.09 4.41
CA GLY A 153 25.51 -14.10 5.26
C GLY A 153 27.01 -14.35 5.40
N LYS A 154 27.36 -15.56 5.84
CA LYS A 154 28.75 -15.95 6.18
C LYS A 154 29.17 -17.28 5.58
N ASP A 155 28.22 -18.13 5.21
CA ASP A 155 28.51 -19.45 4.68
C ASP A 155 28.96 -19.32 3.21
N PRO A 156 29.98 -20.04 2.73
CA PRO A 156 30.35 -19.99 1.32
C PRO A 156 29.16 -20.37 0.44
N LEU A 157 28.83 -19.51 -0.52
CA LEU A 157 27.78 -19.76 -1.49
C LEU A 157 28.28 -19.30 -2.86
N GLU A 158 28.30 -20.24 -3.80
CA GLU A 158 28.55 -19.99 -5.21
C GLU A 158 27.23 -19.84 -5.95
N TYR A 159 27.20 -18.95 -6.94
CA TYR A 159 26.07 -18.75 -7.83
C TYR A 159 26.57 -18.58 -9.27
N THR A 160 25.67 -18.75 -10.24
CA THR A 160 25.96 -18.57 -11.67
C THR A 160 25.42 -17.23 -12.11
N ASP A 161 26.23 -16.37 -12.73
CA ASP A 161 25.73 -15.12 -13.30
C ASP A 161 25.01 -15.35 -14.65
N ALA A 162 24.48 -14.27 -15.25
CA ALA A 162 23.76 -14.35 -16.52
C ALA A 162 24.64 -14.80 -17.71
N ASN A 163 25.97 -14.76 -17.58
CA ASN A 163 26.91 -15.25 -18.60
C ASN A 163 27.33 -16.71 -18.36
N GLY A 164 26.83 -17.36 -17.30
CA GLY A 164 27.20 -18.72 -16.95
C GLY A 164 28.45 -18.83 -16.08
N GLU A 165 28.99 -17.72 -15.56
CA GLU A 165 30.21 -17.75 -14.73
C GLU A 165 29.87 -18.02 -13.27
N ILE A 166 30.67 -18.87 -12.62
CA ILE A 166 30.57 -19.13 -11.18
C ILE A 166 31.18 -17.95 -10.42
N LYS A 167 30.44 -17.44 -9.45
CA LYS A 167 30.79 -16.27 -8.63
C LYS A 167 30.49 -16.56 -7.15
N THR A 168 31.16 -15.83 -6.26
CA THR A 168 30.90 -15.89 -4.82
C THR A 168 29.85 -14.86 -4.42
N TYR A 169 28.92 -15.25 -3.55
CA TYR A 169 27.88 -14.36 -3.04
C TYR A 169 28.47 -13.08 -2.40
N ASN A 170 27.89 -11.93 -2.72
CA ASN A 170 28.24 -10.63 -2.15
C ASN A 170 26.93 -9.87 -1.89
N ALA A 171 26.61 -9.68 -0.60
CA ALA A 171 25.36 -9.04 -0.16
C ALA A 171 25.19 -7.60 -0.63
N THR A 172 26.22 -6.95 -1.18
CA THR A 172 26.10 -5.56 -1.62
C THR A 172 25.69 -5.46 -3.09
N ILE A 173 25.73 -6.58 -3.80
CA ILE A 173 25.38 -6.71 -5.22
C ILE A 173 24.23 -7.70 -5.38
N HIS A 174 24.26 -8.83 -4.67
CA HIS A 174 23.26 -9.90 -4.77
C HIS A 174 22.14 -9.73 -3.75
N PRO A 175 20.92 -10.16 -4.10
CA PRO A 175 19.76 -9.98 -3.25
C PRO A 175 19.85 -10.86 -2.00
N ASN A 176 19.21 -10.39 -0.93
CA ASN A 176 18.69 -11.29 0.08
C ASN A 176 17.51 -12.06 -0.54
N THR A 177 17.54 -13.39 -0.57
CA THR A 177 16.47 -14.19 -1.18
C THR A 177 15.32 -14.34 -0.19
N VAL A 178 14.50 -13.30 -0.08
CA VAL A 178 13.26 -13.18 0.69
C VAL A 178 12.24 -12.32 -0.06
N ASP A 179 11.04 -12.17 0.50
CA ASP A 179 9.96 -11.30 -0.01
C ASP A 179 9.57 -11.57 -1.47
N PRO A 180 9.22 -12.82 -1.82
CA PRO A 180 8.77 -13.13 -3.16
C PRO A 180 7.39 -12.50 -3.41
N ASN A 181 7.18 -11.95 -4.60
CA ASN A 181 5.87 -11.77 -5.21
C ASN A 181 5.87 -12.42 -6.60
N VAL A 182 4.89 -13.31 -6.82
CA VAL A 182 4.71 -14.08 -8.04
C VAL A 182 3.43 -13.61 -8.73
N PHE A 183 3.55 -13.24 -10.00
CA PHE A 183 2.44 -12.67 -10.76
C PHE A 183 2.48 -13.11 -12.22
N PHE A 184 1.30 -13.16 -12.85
CA PHE A 184 1.20 -13.29 -14.30
C PHE A 184 1.26 -11.91 -14.93
N ASP A 185 2.00 -11.80 -16.03
CA ASP A 185 1.97 -10.62 -16.87
C ASP A 185 0.76 -10.61 -17.82
N ALA A 186 0.53 -9.50 -18.53
CA ALA A 186 -0.58 -9.36 -19.48
C ALA A 186 -0.51 -10.33 -20.68
N GLU A 187 0.64 -10.97 -20.92
CA GLU A 187 0.85 -11.99 -21.96
C GLU A 187 0.74 -13.43 -21.42
N GLY A 188 0.53 -13.59 -20.11
CA GLY A 188 0.42 -14.87 -19.43
C GLY A 188 1.75 -15.57 -19.15
N LYS A 189 2.88 -14.84 -19.15
CA LYS A 189 4.13 -15.33 -18.55
C LYS A 189 4.08 -15.16 -17.04
N LEU A 190 4.76 -16.05 -16.34
CA LEU A 190 4.85 -16.05 -14.89
C LEU A 190 6.17 -15.39 -14.47
N TRP A 191 6.12 -14.47 -13.53
CA TRP A 191 7.29 -13.76 -13.01
C TRP A 191 7.35 -13.87 -11.50
N MET A 192 8.56 -13.84 -10.94
CA MET A 192 8.80 -13.65 -9.52
C MET A 192 9.72 -12.46 -9.31
N ILE A 193 9.21 -11.41 -8.68
CA ILE A 193 10.00 -10.30 -8.15
C ILE A 193 10.30 -10.55 -6.67
N TYR A 194 11.49 -10.20 -6.19
CA TYR A 194 11.87 -10.47 -4.81
C TYR A 194 13.07 -9.62 -4.36
N GLY A 195 13.32 -9.59 -3.04
CA GLY A 195 14.50 -8.98 -2.45
C GLY A 195 14.20 -8.07 -1.26
N SER A 196 15.12 -8.07 -0.30
CA SER A 196 15.12 -7.14 0.85
C SER A 196 16.53 -6.66 1.13
N TYR A 197 16.71 -5.34 1.19
CA TYR A 197 17.97 -4.68 1.45
C TYR A 197 19.09 -5.17 0.52
N SER A 198 20.27 -5.48 1.06
CA SER A 198 21.38 -6.16 0.39
C SER A 198 21.67 -5.62 -1.02
N GLY A 199 21.70 -6.49 -2.03
CA GLY A 199 21.95 -6.14 -3.41
C GLY A 199 20.78 -5.48 -4.13
N GLY A 200 19.62 -5.38 -3.50
CA GLY A 200 18.41 -4.78 -4.04
C GLY A 200 17.37 -5.78 -4.54
N ILE A 201 16.51 -5.29 -5.43
CA ILE A 201 15.31 -5.99 -5.94
C ILE A 201 15.61 -6.62 -7.29
N TYR A 202 15.20 -7.86 -7.46
CA TYR A 202 15.46 -8.69 -8.63
C TYR A 202 14.18 -9.34 -9.15
N ILE A 203 14.18 -9.71 -10.43
CA ILE A 203 13.07 -10.41 -11.08
C ILE A 203 13.56 -11.60 -11.92
N LEU A 204 12.79 -12.69 -11.88
CA LEU A 204 12.99 -13.92 -12.65
C LEU A 204 11.73 -14.26 -13.44
N GLU A 205 11.88 -14.68 -14.70
CA GLU A 205 10.82 -15.41 -15.41
C GLU A 205 10.74 -16.84 -14.84
N LEU A 206 9.51 -17.31 -14.59
CA LEU A 206 9.21 -18.65 -14.12
C LEU A 206 8.50 -19.47 -15.22
N ASP A 207 8.76 -20.77 -15.24
CA ASP A 207 7.95 -21.70 -16.03
C ASP A 207 6.55 -21.80 -15.41
N LYS A 208 5.54 -21.38 -16.18
CA LYS A 208 4.15 -21.31 -15.73
C LYS A 208 3.48 -22.65 -15.40
N ASN A 209 4.08 -23.78 -15.80
CA ASN A 209 3.55 -25.11 -15.52
C ASN A 209 4.12 -25.70 -14.23
N THR A 210 5.34 -25.30 -13.86
CA THR A 210 6.07 -25.85 -12.72
C THR A 210 6.22 -24.87 -11.57
N GLY A 211 6.14 -23.57 -11.81
CA GLY A 211 6.43 -22.52 -10.83
C GLY A 211 7.93 -22.34 -10.53
N ARG A 212 8.82 -22.87 -11.36
CA ARG A 212 10.28 -22.80 -11.17
C ARG A 212 10.90 -21.72 -12.06
N PRO A 213 12.00 -21.06 -11.65
CA PRO A 213 12.76 -20.18 -12.54
C PRO A 213 13.18 -20.91 -13.82
N ILE A 214 13.05 -20.25 -14.97
CA ILE A 214 13.59 -20.80 -16.23
C ILE A 214 15.11 -20.65 -16.28
N ASP A 215 15.78 -21.60 -16.93
CA ASP A 215 17.25 -21.63 -17.06
C ASP A 215 17.76 -20.46 -17.92
N GLY A 216 19.05 -20.12 -17.76
CA GLY A 216 19.75 -19.15 -18.62
C GLY A 216 19.60 -17.67 -18.22
N GLN A 217 18.96 -17.37 -17.09
CA GLN A 217 18.80 -16.00 -16.58
C GLN A 217 19.84 -15.61 -15.51
N GLY A 218 20.81 -16.49 -15.24
CA GLY A 218 21.62 -16.44 -14.02
C GLY A 218 20.80 -16.82 -12.78
N THR A 219 21.48 -17.07 -11.66
CA THR A 219 20.84 -17.55 -10.42
C THR A 219 19.83 -16.56 -9.86
N TYR A 220 20.10 -15.26 -9.96
CA TYR A 220 19.27 -14.22 -9.33
C TYR A 220 18.40 -13.43 -10.32
N GLY A 221 18.52 -13.67 -11.62
CA GLY A 221 17.76 -12.93 -12.63
C GLY A 221 18.21 -11.49 -12.82
N LYS A 222 17.29 -10.65 -13.31
CA LYS A 222 17.54 -9.25 -13.67
C LYS A 222 17.37 -8.35 -12.44
N LYS A 223 18.37 -7.50 -12.17
CA LYS A 223 18.26 -6.45 -11.15
C LYS A 223 17.34 -5.32 -11.63
N LEU A 224 16.45 -4.86 -10.75
CA LEU A 224 15.54 -3.75 -11.01
C LEU A 224 15.94 -2.46 -10.28
N LEU A 225 16.43 -2.57 -9.04
CA LEU A 225 16.92 -1.43 -8.25
C LEU A 225 17.73 -1.88 -7.02
N GLY A 226 18.19 -0.92 -6.22
CA GLY A 226 18.84 -1.14 -4.93
C GLY A 226 20.32 -1.46 -5.03
N GLY A 227 20.91 -1.93 -3.93
CA GLY A 227 22.33 -2.22 -3.81
C GLY A 227 22.95 -1.55 -2.60
N ASP A 228 24.11 -2.06 -2.18
CA ASP A 228 24.85 -1.53 -1.01
C ASP A 228 24.01 -1.40 0.27
N HIS A 229 23.07 -2.34 0.48
CA HIS A 229 22.20 -2.42 1.66
C HIS A 229 21.21 -1.26 1.82
N SER A 230 20.77 -0.64 0.72
CA SER A 230 19.61 0.28 0.73
C SER A 230 18.43 -0.30 1.49
N GLU A 231 17.76 0.48 2.35
CA GLU A 231 16.57 0.05 3.07
C GLU A 231 15.34 0.02 2.16
N ILE A 232 15.32 -0.96 1.27
CA ILE A 232 14.26 -1.18 0.28
C ILE A 232 13.95 -2.66 0.24
N GLU A 233 12.68 -3.01 0.40
CA GLU A 233 12.20 -4.39 0.40
C GLU A 233 10.74 -4.49 -0.07
N ALA A 234 10.15 -5.68 0.08
CA ALA A 234 8.75 -5.95 -0.18
C ALA A 234 8.28 -5.55 -1.58
N PRO A 235 8.93 -6.02 -2.66
CA PRO A 235 8.47 -5.74 -4.00
C PRO A 235 7.13 -6.44 -4.29
N TYR A 236 6.15 -5.69 -4.78
CA TYR A 236 4.89 -6.25 -5.24
C TYR A 236 4.46 -5.63 -6.57
N VAL A 237 4.07 -6.44 -7.55
CA VAL A 237 3.70 -5.96 -8.89
C VAL A 237 2.25 -6.29 -9.20
N ILE A 238 1.51 -5.29 -9.69
CA ILE A 238 0.22 -5.49 -10.36
C ILE A 238 0.25 -4.89 -11.76
N TYR A 239 -0.49 -5.50 -12.68
CA TYR A 239 -0.79 -4.92 -13.97
C TYR A 239 -2.12 -4.17 -13.93
N SER A 240 -2.16 -2.95 -14.46
CA SER A 240 -3.39 -2.19 -14.64
C SER A 240 -3.86 -2.28 -16.08
N PRO A 241 -5.02 -2.91 -16.35
CA PRO A 241 -5.58 -2.88 -17.69
C PRO A 241 -6.14 -1.51 -18.07
N GLN A 242 -6.31 -0.58 -17.11
CA GLN A 242 -6.80 0.78 -17.37
C GLN A 242 -5.69 1.67 -17.94
N THR A 243 -4.47 1.57 -17.39
CA THR A 243 -3.33 2.42 -17.77
C THR A 243 -2.31 1.69 -18.64
N LYS A 244 -2.41 0.36 -18.73
CA LYS A 244 -1.47 -0.53 -19.45
C LYS A 244 -0.05 -0.54 -18.87
N TYR A 245 0.09 -0.15 -17.61
CA TYR A 245 1.34 -0.20 -16.86
C TYR A 245 1.35 -1.33 -15.82
N TYR A 246 2.55 -1.84 -15.55
CA TYR A 246 2.89 -2.58 -14.35
C TYR A 246 3.32 -1.58 -13.28
N TYR A 247 2.73 -1.67 -12.09
CA TYR A 247 3.11 -0.86 -10.93
C TYR A 247 3.91 -1.74 -9.97
N MET A 248 5.14 -1.34 -9.69
CA MET A 248 5.99 -1.98 -8.68
C MET A 248 5.92 -1.15 -7.40
N PHE A 249 5.27 -1.73 -6.40
CA PHE A 249 5.26 -1.25 -5.04
C PHE A 249 6.48 -1.73 -4.28
N LEU A 250 6.96 -0.92 -3.35
CA LEU A 250 8.11 -1.16 -2.50
C LEU A 250 7.86 -0.56 -1.13
N SER A 251 8.56 -1.05 -0.12
CA SER A 251 8.63 -0.39 1.18
C SER A 251 10.04 0.12 1.44
N PHE A 252 10.13 1.39 1.88
CA PHE A 252 11.38 2.09 2.17
C PHE A 252 11.50 2.31 3.68
N GLY A 253 12.73 2.26 4.21
CA GLY A 253 13.01 2.39 5.64
C GLY A 253 12.83 1.07 6.40
N GLY A 254 12.90 1.14 7.72
CA GLY A 254 12.74 -0.02 8.61
C GLY A 254 11.30 -0.23 9.07
N LEU A 255 10.88 -1.48 9.22
CA LEU A 255 9.51 -1.87 9.60
C LEU A 255 9.10 -1.48 11.04
N THR A 256 10.04 -1.26 11.95
CA THR A 256 9.77 -0.96 13.37
C THR A 256 9.10 0.40 13.53
N ALA A 257 8.52 0.69 14.70
CA ALA A 257 7.83 1.96 14.95
C ALA A 257 8.76 3.19 14.80
N ASP A 258 10.06 3.01 15.00
CA ASP A 258 11.15 4.00 14.84
C ASP A 258 11.89 3.90 13.49
N GLY A 259 11.47 3.00 12.60
CA GLY A 259 12.17 2.73 11.33
C GLY A 259 11.73 3.60 10.14
N GLY A 260 10.62 4.32 10.27
CA GLY A 260 10.12 5.23 9.23
C GLY A 260 9.63 4.53 7.96
N TYR A 261 9.05 3.33 8.10
CA TYR A 261 8.53 2.55 6.99
C TYR A 261 7.50 3.34 6.18
N ASN A 262 7.63 3.31 4.87
CA ASN A 262 6.72 4.01 3.96
C ASN A 262 6.57 3.26 2.64
N ILE A 263 5.37 3.30 2.07
CA ILE A 263 5.03 2.64 0.81
C ILE A 263 5.40 3.55 -0.35
N ARG A 264 6.08 2.98 -1.34
CA ARG A 264 6.41 3.66 -2.59
C ARG A 264 5.95 2.90 -3.82
N VAL A 265 5.78 3.63 -4.92
CA VAL A 265 5.43 3.04 -6.21
C VAL A 265 6.25 3.63 -7.38
N SER A 266 6.48 2.80 -8.37
CA SER A 266 7.03 3.13 -9.69
C SER A 266 6.28 2.33 -10.76
N ARG A 267 6.45 2.66 -12.05
CA ARG A 267 5.75 1.94 -13.14
C ARG A 267 6.62 1.59 -14.33
N SER A 268 6.22 0.58 -15.09
CA SER A 268 6.83 0.19 -16.36
C SER A 268 5.79 -0.34 -17.34
N GLU A 269 6.04 -0.21 -18.64
CA GLU A 269 5.24 -0.88 -19.68
C GLU A 269 5.54 -2.39 -19.77
N LYS A 270 6.62 -2.85 -19.11
CA LYS A 270 7.06 -4.25 -19.10
C LYS A 270 7.11 -4.79 -17.67
N PRO A 271 6.82 -6.09 -17.47
CA PRO A 271 6.87 -6.69 -16.14
C PRO A 271 8.29 -6.63 -15.53
N ASP A 272 9.33 -6.69 -16.36
CA ASP A 272 10.74 -6.69 -15.95
C ASP A 272 11.41 -5.31 -16.07
N GLY A 273 10.66 -4.23 -16.26
CA GLY A 273 11.20 -2.87 -16.34
C GLY A 273 11.81 -2.49 -17.71
N PRO A 274 12.54 -1.36 -17.79
CA PRO A 274 12.90 -0.46 -16.68
C PRO A 274 11.67 0.18 -16.03
N TYR A 275 11.74 0.37 -14.72
CA TYR A 275 10.71 1.05 -13.94
C TYR A 275 11.11 2.49 -13.71
N TYR A 276 10.17 3.42 -13.87
CA TYR A 276 10.36 4.84 -13.62
C TYR A 276 9.41 5.31 -12.52
N ASP A 277 9.84 6.30 -11.74
CA ASP A 277 8.96 7.04 -10.83
C ASP A 277 8.25 8.20 -11.56
N PRO A 278 7.32 8.93 -10.90
CA PRO A 278 6.60 10.04 -11.53
C PRO A 278 7.50 11.20 -11.98
N MET A 279 8.69 11.34 -11.37
CA MET A 279 9.66 12.38 -11.72
C MET A 279 10.53 11.98 -12.92
N GLY A 280 10.32 10.77 -13.47
CA GLY A 280 11.07 10.24 -14.60
C GLY A 280 12.43 9.64 -14.22
N ASN A 281 12.71 9.42 -12.94
CA ASN A 281 13.94 8.76 -12.53
C ASN A 281 13.86 7.27 -12.79
N ASP A 282 14.92 6.69 -13.37
CA ASP A 282 15.03 5.24 -13.53
C ASP A 282 15.32 4.58 -12.18
N MET A 283 14.48 3.63 -11.79
CA MET A 283 14.62 2.98 -10.49
C MET A 283 15.91 2.17 -10.36
N ILE A 284 16.56 1.77 -11.48
CA ILE A 284 17.87 1.09 -11.40
C ILE A 284 18.96 1.97 -10.77
N ASP A 285 18.79 3.29 -10.81
CA ASP A 285 19.68 4.26 -10.19
C ASP A 285 19.36 4.54 -8.72
N CYS A 286 18.22 4.05 -8.23
CA CYS A 286 17.86 4.06 -6.81
C CYS A 286 18.71 3.02 -6.05
N LYS A 287 19.91 3.43 -5.62
CA LYS A 287 20.85 2.57 -4.89
C LYS A 287 21.62 3.34 -3.83
N GLY A 288 22.08 2.62 -2.82
CA GLY A 288 22.94 3.15 -1.77
C GLY A 288 24.32 3.53 -2.31
N ILE A 289 25.06 4.23 -1.48
CA ILE A 289 26.47 4.53 -1.64
C ILE A 289 27.29 3.48 -0.88
N ARG A 290 28.23 2.85 -1.59
CA ARG A 290 29.19 1.90 -1.03
C ARG A 290 29.87 2.41 0.25
N GLY A 291 29.74 1.64 1.33
CA GLY A 291 30.46 1.87 2.58
C GLY A 291 29.95 3.04 3.43
N LYS A 292 28.76 3.57 3.15
CA LYS A 292 28.13 4.64 3.91
C LYS A 292 27.21 4.13 5.01
N ALA A 293 26.95 4.97 6.00
CA ALA A 293 26.00 4.68 7.06
C ALA A 293 24.56 4.73 6.55
N LEU A 294 23.64 4.08 7.25
CA LEU A 294 22.23 3.96 6.86
C LEU A 294 21.55 5.30 6.56
N ALA A 295 21.78 6.31 7.41
CA ALA A 295 21.22 7.65 7.20
C ALA A 295 21.68 8.27 5.86
N GLU A 296 22.96 8.12 5.51
CA GLU A 296 23.49 8.59 4.22
C GLU A 296 22.93 7.77 3.04
N GLN A 297 22.65 6.47 3.23
CA GLN A 297 21.93 5.68 2.23
C GLN A 297 20.52 6.25 1.99
N ASN A 298 19.79 6.54 3.08
CA ASN A 298 18.42 7.02 3.06
C ASN A 298 18.29 8.39 2.38
N GLU A 299 19.26 9.30 2.56
CA GLU A 299 19.30 10.58 1.83
C GLU A 299 19.37 10.44 0.30
N VAL A 300 19.93 9.34 -0.21
CA VAL A 300 20.04 9.11 -1.65
C VAL A 300 18.80 8.41 -2.19
N ILE A 301 18.38 7.32 -1.54
CA ILE A 301 17.23 6.54 -2.03
C ILE A 301 15.92 7.30 -1.90
N THR A 302 15.80 8.21 -0.92
CA THR A 302 14.57 9.01 -0.74
C THR A 302 14.21 9.82 -1.96
N LYS A 303 15.16 10.15 -2.85
CA LYS A 303 14.91 10.91 -4.09
C LYS A 303 14.14 10.16 -5.18
N PHE A 304 13.79 8.89 -4.95
CA PHE A 304 13.18 8.01 -5.94
C PHE A 304 11.82 7.46 -5.46
N GLY A 305 10.97 7.12 -6.42
CA GLY A 305 9.67 6.50 -6.19
C GLY A 305 8.64 7.50 -5.66
N GLU A 306 7.38 7.33 -6.03
CA GLU A 306 6.29 8.09 -5.44
C GLU A 306 6.08 7.62 -3.99
N LYS A 307 6.11 8.52 -3.00
CA LYS A 307 5.79 8.14 -1.60
C LYS A 307 4.28 8.24 -1.38
N LEU A 308 3.62 7.08 -1.33
CA LEU A 308 2.16 6.97 -1.21
C LEU A 308 1.64 7.23 0.21
N MET A 309 2.36 6.73 1.21
CA MET A 309 1.94 6.77 2.61
C MET A 309 3.14 6.63 3.54
N GLY A 310 3.15 7.42 4.62
CA GLY A 310 4.10 7.28 5.74
C GLY A 310 3.37 7.49 7.08
N ASN A 311 4.10 7.81 8.14
CA ASN A 311 3.52 8.00 9.48
C ASN A 311 2.58 9.21 9.53
N PHE A 312 1.39 9.05 10.13
CA PHE A 312 0.46 10.15 10.35
C PHE A 312 -0.49 9.89 11.53
N ASN A 313 -1.04 10.97 12.09
CA ASN A 313 -2.22 10.94 12.96
C ASN A 313 -3.43 11.45 12.19
N TYR A 314 -4.59 10.79 12.33
CA TYR A 314 -5.85 11.40 11.95
C TYR A 314 -6.15 12.62 12.83
N PRO A 315 -6.90 13.61 12.32
CA PRO A 315 -7.33 14.75 13.11
C PRO A 315 -8.23 14.28 14.27
N TYR A 316 -7.69 14.29 15.49
CA TYR A 316 -8.40 13.88 16.70
C TYR A 316 -9.49 14.91 17.06
N SER A 317 -10.69 14.44 17.37
CA SER A 317 -11.75 15.22 18.00
C SER A 317 -12.08 14.64 19.37
N GLU A 318 -12.58 15.44 20.31
CA GLU A 318 -13.08 14.96 21.61
C GLU A 318 -14.20 13.90 21.46
N GLU A 319 -14.87 13.86 20.30
CA GLU A 319 -15.87 12.87 19.92
C GLU A 319 -15.30 11.60 19.24
N SER A 320 -13.97 11.45 19.17
CA SER A 320 -13.35 10.29 18.52
C SER A 320 -13.63 9.01 19.32
N GLU A 321 -14.25 8.04 18.66
CA GLU A 321 -14.62 6.75 19.27
C GLU A 321 -13.65 5.60 18.92
N SER A 322 -12.58 5.88 18.16
CA SER A 322 -11.56 4.91 17.75
C SER A 322 -10.26 5.07 18.55
N ASP A 323 -9.69 3.95 19.00
CA ASP A 323 -8.38 3.90 19.66
C ASP A 323 -7.21 4.03 18.66
N LYS A 324 -7.47 3.89 17.36
CA LYS A 324 -6.43 3.91 16.30
C LYS A 324 -6.27 5.33 15.75
N LYS A 325 -5.36 6.07 16.37
CA LYS A 325 -5.11 7.51 16.10
C LYS A 325 -4.49 7.83 14.73
N GLY A 326 -4.05 6.83 13.97
CA GLY A 326 -3.34 7.00 12.70
C GLY A 326 -2.44 5.81 12.41
N TYR A 327 -1.48 5.93 11.50
CA TYR A 327 -0.57 4.84 11.11
C TYR A 327 0.88 5.20 11.42
N VAL A 328 1.64 4.19 11.86
CA VAL A 328 3.09 4.23 12.07
C VAL A 328 3.69 3.07 11.31
N SER A 329 4.75 3.35 10.56
CA SER A 329 5.44 2.40 9.69
C SER A 329 4.49 1.55 8.84
N PRO A 330 3.54 2.15 8.09
CA PRO A 330 2.69 1.40 7.17
C PRO A 330 3.54 0.87 6.00
N GLY A 331 3.45 -0.43 5.71
CA GLY A 331 4.19 -0.99 4.58
C GLY A 331 4.07 -2.50 4.43
N HIS A 332 5.04 -3.05 3.68
CA HIS A 332 5.06 -4.39 3.13
C HIS A 332 3.71 -4.75 2.51
N ASN A 333 3.33 -3.97 1.51
CA ASN A 333 2.02 -4.09 0.90
C ASN A 333 1.98 -5.19 -0.15
N SER A 334 0.81 -5.76 -0.32
CA SER A 334 0.34 -6.25 -1.60
C SER A 334 -0.68 -5.30 -2.21
N ALA A 335 -1.10 -5.57 -3.44
CA ALA A 335 -2.15 -4.81 -4.09
C ALA A 335 -3.04 -5.73 -4.94
N TYR A 336 -4.30 -5.34 -5.12
CA TYR A 336 -5.27 -6.11 -5.87
C TYR A 336 -6.07 -5.22 -6.82
N TYR A 337 -6.22 -5.66 -8.07
CA TYR A 337 -7.14 -5.07 -9.03
C TYR A 337 -8.35 -6.00 -9.17
N ASP A 338 -9.54 -5.49 -8.86
CA ASP A 338 -10.78 -6.25 -9.01
C ASP A 338 -11.39 -6.00 -10.39
N GLU A 339 -11.23 -6.95 -11.31
CA GLU A 339 -11.76 -6.83 -12.68
C GLU A 339 -13.28 -6.59 -12.73
N ALA A 340 -14.01 -7.14 -11.76
CA ALA A 340 -15.47 -7.04 -11.71
C ALA A 340 -15.97 -5.62 -11.41
N THR A 341 -15.24 -4.89 -10.57
CA THR A 341 -15.62 -3.54 -10.12
C THR A 341 -14.74 -2.43 -10.70
N GLY A 342 -13.58 -2.78 -11.24
CA GLY A 342 -12.56 -1.84 -11.69
C GLY A 342 -11.80 -1.14 -10.55
N LYS A 343 -11.99 -1.57 -9.29
CA LYS A 343 -11.35 -0.98 -8.11
C LYS A 343 -9.94 -1.53 -7.90
N TYR A 344 -9.06 -0.69 -7.35
CA TYR A 344 -7.75 -1.08 -6.88
C TYR A 344 -7.71 -1.02 -5.35
N PHE A 345 -7.00 -1.96 -4.72
CA PHE A 345 -6.86 -2.04 -3.28
C PHE A 345 -5.38 -2.17 -2.92
N LEU A 346 -4.97 -1.45 -1.89
CA LEU A 346 -3.68 -1.56 -1.23
C LEU A 346 -3.88 -2.29 0.08
N ILE A 347 -3.22 -3.43 0.27
CA ILE A 347 -3.33 -4.26 1.48
C ILE A 347 -1.97 -4.28 2.15
N PHE A 348 -1.88 -3.84 3.40
CA PHE A 348 -0.61 -3.66 4.09
C PHE A 348 -0.77 -3.90 5.58
N HIS A 349 0.35 -4.07 6.29
CA HIS A 349 0.32 -4.01 7.75
C HIS A 349 0.74 -2.61 8.20
N SER A 350 0.26 -2.19 9.36
CA SER A 350 0.69 -0.95 9.99
C SER A 350 0.75 -1.10 11.50
N ARG A 351 1.71 -0.42 12.12
CA ARG A 351 1.68 -0.10 13.54
C ARG A 351 0.81 1.14 13.77
N PHE A 352 0.64 1.53 15.03
CA PHE A 352 -0.23 2.63 15.41
C PHE A 352 0.45 3.55 16.43
N PRO A 353 0.14 4.86 16.42
CA PRO A 353 0.61 5.79 17.43
C PRO A 353 0.31 5.25 18.84
N GLU A 354 1.27 5.41 19.75
CA GLU A 354 1.17 5.00 21.16
C GLU A 354 0.90 3.49 21.38
N SER A 355 1.12 2.63 20.37
CA SER A 355 0.84 1.18 20.44
C SER A 355 2.10 0.29 20.38
N GLY A 356 3.29 0.88 20.35
CA GLY A 356 4.55 0.16 20.19
C GLY A 356 4.59 -0.64 18.88
N GLU A 357 4.98 -1.91 18.96
CA GLU A 357 5.15 -2.80 17.80
C GLU A 357 3.89 -3.59 17.42
N MET A 358 2.75 -3.35 18.09
CA MET A 358 1.50 -3.98 17.71
C MET A 358 1.09 -3.53 16.30
N HIS A 359 0.74 -4.49 15.45
CA HIS A 359 0.36 -4.25 14.07
C HIS A 359 -0.93 -4.99 13.70
N GLU A 360 -1.65 -4.43 12.74
CA GLU A 360 -2.84 -5.03 12.14
C GLU A 360 -2.84 -4.79 10.63
N VAL A 361 -3.63 -5.58 9.92
CA VAL A 361 -3.86 -5.40 8.49
C VAL A 361 -4.74 -4.18 8.24
N ARG A 362 -4.42 -3.44 7.18
CA ARG A 362 -5.21 -2.35 6.63
C ARG A 362 -5.43 -2.56 5.14
N VAL A 363 -6.58 -2.11 4.68
CA VAL A 363 -6.94 -2.09 3.26
C VAL A 363 -7.37 -0.67 2.95
N ASN A 364 -6.74 -0.04 1.96
CA ASN A 364 -7.17 1.25 1.43
C ASN A 364 -7.49 1.08 -0.06
N GLU A 365 -8.56 1.73 -0.53
CA GLU A 365 -8.82 1.83 -1.97
C GLU A 365 -7.73 2.70 -2.61
N MET A 366 -7.36 2.38 -3.84
CA MET A 366 -6.51 3.22 -4.68
C MET A 366 -7.30 3.66 -5.91
N PHE A 367 -6.97 4.84 -6.40
CA PHE A 367 -7.56 5.41 -7.60
C PHE A 367 -6.46 5.80 -8.57
N MET A 368 -6.67 5.59 -9.86
CA MET A 368 -5.74 6.11 -10.87
C MET A 368 -6.08 7.57 -11.12
N ASN A 369 -5.11 8.47 -10.94
CA ASN A 369 -5.23 9.85 -11.36
C ASN A 369 -5.22 9.96 -12.90
N GLU A 370 -5.41 11.17 -13.42
CA GLU A 370 -5.48 11.40 -14.88
C GLU A 370 -4.16 11.11 -15.63
N ASP A 371 -3.02 11.13 -14.93
CA ASP A 371 -1.72 10.79 -15.49
C ASP A 371 -1.40 9.28 -15.35
N GLY A 372 -2.33 8.50 -14.80
CA GLY A 372 -2.20 7.06 -14.61
C GLY A 372 -1.25 6.70 -13.47
N TRP A 373 -1.27 7.43 -12.35
CA TRP A 373 -0.59 7.07 -11.11
C TRP A 373 -1.61 6.75 -10.01
N PRO A 374 -1.35 5.73 -9.16
CA PRO A 374 -2.26 5.37 -8.09
C PRO A 374 -2.15 6.35 -6.93
N VAL A 375 -3.26 6.99 -6.55
CA VAL A 375 -3.38 7.76 -5.30
C VAL A 375 -4.17 6.95 -4.28
N VAL A 376 -3.69 6.92 -3.04
CA VAL A 376 -4.28 6.10 -1.97
C VAL A 376 -5.37 6.87 -1.24
N ALA A 377 -6.51 6.23 -1.00
CA ALA A 377 -7.61 6.84 -0.27
C ALA A 377 -7.21 7.08 1.21
N PRO A 378 -7.51 8.26 1.81
CA PRO A 378 -7.04 8.59 3.16
C PRO A 378 -7.50 7.65 4.28
N PHE A 379 -8.75 7.18 4.21
CA PHE A 379 -9.30 6.19 5.14
C PHE A 379 -9.27 4.77 4.56
N ARG A 380 -9.28 3.79 5.48
CA ARG A 380 -9.44 2.37 5.14
C ARG A 380 -10.75 2.13 4.38
N TYR A 381 -10.74 1.12 3.52
CA TYR A 381 -11.89 0.70 2.72
C TYR A 381 -13.05 0.29 3.63
N ALA A 382 -14.25 0.75 3.27
CA ALA A 382 -15.47 0.54 4.02
C ALA A 382 -16.68 0.24 3.11
N GLY A 383 -16.45 -0.27 1.90
CA GLY A 383 -17.53 -0.61 0.97
C GLY A 383 -18.22 0.60 0.32
N VAL A 384 -17.63 1.79 0.42
CA VAL A 384 -18.22 3.01 -0.12
C VAL A 384 -18.05 3.02 -1.64
N ASN A 385 -19.13 3.34 -2.34
CA ASN A 385 -19.08 3.62 -3.77
C ASN A 385 -18.95 5.13 -3.98
N ASN A 386 -18.12 5.49 -4.95
CA ASN A 386 -17.87 6.88 -5.31
C ASN A 386 -18.79 7.27 -6.47
N ASP A 387 -19.51 8.38 -6.28
CA ASP A 387 -20.30 9.04 -7.32
C ASP A 387 -19.49 10.18 -7.95
N ASP A 388 -20.02 10.82 -9.00
CA ASP A 388 -19.44 12.04 -9.58
C ASP A 388 -19.50 13.22 -8.59
N PHE A 389 -18.46 14.07 -8.58
CA PHE A 389 -18.35 15.23 -7.71
C PHE A 389 -18.42 16.54 -8.49
N LYS A 390 -19.04 17.57 -7.89
CA LYS A 390 -18.98 18.96 -8.39
C LYS A 390 -18.25 19.84 -7.40
N SER A 391 -17.74 20.99 -7.85
CA SER A 391 -17.01 21.93 -6.98
C SER A 391 -17.77 22.30 -5.71
N LYS A 392 -19.10 22.40 -5.76
CA LYS A 392 -19.94 22.67 -4.57
C LYS A 392 -19.86 21.59 -3.49
N ASP A 393 -19.66 20.34 -3.88
CA ASP A 393 -19.59 19.18 -2.99
C ASP A 393 -18.19 19.12 -2.33
N VAL A 394 -17.20 19.71 -3.00
CA VAL A 394 -15.79 19.76 -2.57
C VAL A 394 -15.46 21.01 -1.76
N CYS A 395 -16.11 22.16 -1.99
CA CYS A 395 -15.89 23.38 -1.19
C CYS A 395 -16.09 23.11 0.31
N GLY A 396 -15.17 23.59 1.15
CA GLY A 396 -15.28 23.43 2.61
C GLY A 396 -13.94 23.54 3.33
N LYS A 397 -14.00 23.39 4.66
CA LYS A 397 -12.83 23.24 5.51
C LYS A 397 -12.32 21.81 5.42
N TYR A 398 -11.00 21.67 5.38
CA TYR A 398 -10.32 20.39 5.32
C TYR A 398 -9.20 20.34 6.34
N LYS A 399 -9.03 19.15 6.91
CA LYS A 399 -7.78 18.71 7.49
C LYS A 399 -6.91 18.21 6.35
N PHE A 400 -5.70 18.76 6.19
CA PHE A 400 -4.78 18.50 5.09
C PHE A 400 -3.43 17.96 5.57
N ILE A 401 -2.86 16.99 4.87
CA ILE A 401 -1.53 16.44 5.18
C ILE A 401 -0.68 16.36 3.91
N ASN A 402 0.63 16.57 4.07
CA ASN A 402 1.64 16.28 3.07
C ASN A 402 2.56 15.15 3.60
N HIS A 403 2.53 13.99 2.95
CA HIS A 403 3.33 12.84 3.36
C HIS A 403 4.84 13.04 3.13
N GLY A 404 5.24 14.08 2.39
CA GLY A 404 6.62 14.39 2.07
C GLY A 404 7.27 13.31 1.20
N HIS A 405 8.58 13.24 1.26
CA HIS A 405 9.39 12.29 0.45
C HIS A 405 10.51 11.63 1.26
N GLU A 406 10.68 12.01 2.51
CA GLU A 406 11.68 11.49 3.43
C GLU A 406 11.34 10.09 3.99
N ILE A 407 12.35 9.37 4.47
CA ILE A 407 12.20 8.24 5.39
C ILE A 407 12.34 8.83 6.80
N THR A 408 11.29 8.75 7.62
CA THR A 408 11.26 9.40 8.94
C THR A 408 10.34 8.67 9.91
N GLU A 409 10.73 8.64 11.19
CA GLU A 409 9.88 8.19 12.29
C GLU A 409 8.81 9.22 12.68
N GLU A 410 8.94 10.49 12.24
CA GLU A 410 8.02 11.57 12.57
C GLU A 410 6.58 11.24 12.17
N ILE A 411 5.68 11.24 13.15
CA ILE A 411 4.23 11.09 12.92
C ILE A 411 3.66 12.46 12.55
N LYS A 412 3.24 12.60 11.29
CA LYS A 412 2.75 13.88 10.77
C LYS A 412 1.29 14.13 11.16
N ASP A 413 1.01 15.37 11.57
CA ASP A 413 -0.35 15.83 11.85
C ASP A 413 -0.96 16.59 10.65
N PHE A 414 -2.29 16.60 10.58
CA PHE A 414 -3.02 17.38 9.59
C PHE A 414 -3.09 18.87 9.99
N ARG A 415 -3.09 19.73 8.97
CA ARG A 415 -3.19 21.21 9.04
C ARG A 415 -4.54 21.69 8.54
N ASP A 416 -4.93 22.90 8.93
CA ASP A 416 -6.22 23.48 8.55
C ASP A 416 -6.15 24.27 7.24
N ILE A 417 -7.00 23.88 6.28
CA ILE A 417 -7.14 24.57 4.98
C ILE A 417 -8.62 24.77 4.64
N GLN A 418 -8.88 25.69 3.72
CA GLN A 418 -10.19 25.96 3.17
C GLN A 418 -10.13 25.93 1.64
N LEU A 419 -10.92 25.06 1.02
CA LEU A 419 -11.20 25.08 -0.41
C LEU A 419 -12.35 26.05 -0.67
N ASN A 420 -12.05 27.22 -1.21
CA ASN A 420 -13.00 28.32 -1.43
C ASN A 420 -13.77 28.18 -2.74
N LYS A 421 -14.99 28.74 -2.81
CA LYS A 421 -15.85 28.70 -4.00
C LYS A 421 -15.28 29.38 -5.24
N ASN A 422 -14.30 30.26 -5.07
CA ASN A 422 -13.58 30.95 -6.14
C ASN A 422 -12.32 30.20 -6.60
N SER A 423 -12.21 28.90 -6.28
CA SER A 423 -11.06 28.04 -6.64
C SER A 423 -9.73 28.41 -5.98
N GLU A 424 -9.75 29.21 -4.90
CA GLU A 424 -8.59 29.50 -4.07
C GLU A 424 -8.52 28.57 -2.86
N ILE A 425 -7.32 28.24 -2.43
CA ILE A 425 -7.03 27.59 -1.15
C ILE A 425 -6.56 28.69 -0.18
N SER A 426 -7.10 28.70 1.03
CA SER A 426 -6.65 29.58 2.11
C SER A 426 -6.49 28.80 3.43
N GLY A 427 -5.89 29.43 4.44
CA GLY A 427 -5.63 28.81 5.75
C GLY A 427 -4.14 28.73 6.02
N GLU A 428 -3.65 27.58 6.47
CA GLU A 428 -2.23 27.34 6.72
C GLU A 428 -1.39 27.20 5.44
N ILE A 429 -2.05 26.98 4.29
CA ILE A 429 -1.45 27.01 2.96
C ILE A 429 -2.32 27.86 2.02
N GLU A 430 -1.69 28.41 1.00
CA GLU A 430 -2.34 29.16 -0.08
C GLU A 430 -2.12 28.43 -1.41
N GLY A 431 -3.08 28.55 -2.32
CA GLY A 431 -3.02 27.82 -3.59
C GLY A 431 -4.30 27.94 -4.40
N LYS A 432 -4.42 27.07 -5.39
CA LYS A 432 -5.62 26.94 -6.23
C LYS A 432 -6.06 25.50 -6.31
N TRP A 433 -7.35 25.30 -6.53
CA TRP A 433 -7.90 23.96 -6.72
C TRP A 433 -9.03 23.97 -7.75
N GLU A 434 -9.18 22.87 -8.45
CA GLU A 434 -10.25 22.69 -9.42
C GLU A 434 -10.65 21.21 -9.51
N VAL A 435 -11.95 20.94 -9.44
CA VAL A 435 -12.49 19.61 -9.78
C VAL A 435 -12.73 19.59 -11.28
N LYS A 436 -12.11 18.62 -11.94
CA LYS A 436 -12.22 18.35 -13.38
C LYS A 436 -13.33 17.29 -13.60
N ASP A 437 -13.25 16.57 -14.72
CA ASP A 437 -14.24 15.57 -15.08
C ASP A 437 -14.43 14.49 -14.00
N LYS A 438 -15.70 14.14 -13.75
CA LYS A 438 -16.17 13.15 -12.76
C LYS A 438 -15.74 13.47 -11.33
N ASN A 439 -14.55 13.00 -10.95
CA ASN A 439 -14.00 13.13 -9.61
C ASN A 439 -12.51 13.48 -9.61
N ASN A 440 -11.93 13.80 -10.77
CA ASN A 440 -10.55 14.27 -10.84
C ASN A 440 -10.41 15.63 -10.17
N ILE A 441 -9.30 15.86 -9.48
CA ILE A 441 -8.98 17.15 -8.85
C ILE A 441 -7.53 17.53 -9.10
N GLU A 442 -7.35 18.80 -9.45
CA GLU A 442 -6.07 19.47 -9.53
C GLU A 442 -5.92 20.41 -8.32
N ILE A 443 -4.75 20.39 -7.68
CA ILE A 443 -4.36 21.30 -6.62
C ILE A 443 -3.02 21.91 -7.00
N ASN A 444 -2.90 23.24 -6.99
CA ASN A 444 -1.64 23.94 -7.19
C ASN A 444 -1.26 24.70 -5.91
N ILE A 445 -0.10 24.35 -5.34
CA ILE A 445 0.45 24.99 -4.14
C ILE A 445 1.87 25.41 -4.49
N ASP A 446 2.19 26.69 -4.31
CA ASP A 446 3.51 27.28 -4.60
C ASP A 446 4.04 26.97 -6.02
N GLY A 447 3.13 26.87 -7.00
CA GLY A 447 3.46 26.58 -8.39
C GLY A 447 3.53 25.09 -8.72
N ILE A 448 3.56 24.19 -7.72
CA ILE A 448 3.62 22.74 -7.92
C ILE A 448 2.22 22.20 -8.17
N LEU A 449 2.03 21.48 -9.27
CA LEU A 449 0.76 20.84 -9.61
C LEU A 449 0.65 19.44 -8.99
N TYR A 450 -0.48 19.19 -8.35
CA TYR A 450 -0.88 17.89 -7.82
C TYR A 450 -2.18 17.44 -8.48
N LYS A 451 -2.24 16.17 -8.86
CA LYS A 451 -3.38 15.55 -9.54
C LYS A 451 -3.81 14.30 -8.82
N GLY A 452 -5.11 14.08 -8.76
CA GLY A 452 -5.67 12.91 -8.12
C GLY A 452 -7.18 12.92 -8.15
N VAL A 453 -7.78 12.40 -7.09
CA VAL A 453 -9.22 12.20 -7.05
C VAL A 453 -9.86 12.71 -5.77
N VAL A 454 -11.11 13.10 -5.91
CA VAL A 454 -12.06 13.27 -4.82
C VAL A 454 -12.81 11.96 -4.64
N SER A 455 -13.05 11.59 -3.40
CA SER A 455 -13.84 10.41 -3.03
C SER A 455 -14.66 10.66 -1.78
N LYS A 456 -15.76 9.90 -1.65
CA LYS A 456 -16.54 9.78 -0.43
C LYS A 456 -15.98 8.61 0.36
N GLN A 457 -15.65 8.85 1.62
CA GLN A 457 -15.09 7.84 2.50
C GLN A 457 -15.83 7.80 3.83
N TYR A 458 -15.64 6.69 4.57
CA TYR A 458 -16.12 6.57 5.94
C TYR A 458 -15.01 6.97 6.91
N ASP A 459 -15.20 8.09 7.59
CA ASP A 459 -14.32 8.52 8.68
C ASP A 459 -14.61 7.65 9.90
N ILE A 460 -13.72 6.71 10.17
CA ILE A 460 -13.83 5.76 11.28
C ILE A 460 -13.79 6.41 12.66
N ASN A 461 -13.19 7.60 12.78
CA ASN A 461 -13.06 8.29 14.07
C ASN A 461 -14.33 9.06 14.41
N ARG A 462 -14.94 9.70 13.39
CA ARG A 462 -16.20 10.45 13.53
C ARG A 462 -17.45 9.61 13.27
N LYS A 463 -17.29 8.37 12.77
CA LYS A 463 -18.35 7.44 12.37
C LYS A 463 -19.36 8.04 11.39
N CYS A 464 -18.85 8.75 10.38
CA CYS A 464 -19.66 9.40 9.37
C CYS A 464 -19.02 9.35 7.99
N TYR A 465 -19.82 9.46 6.94
CA TYR A 465 -19.29 9.71 5.61
C TYR A 465 -18.77 11.14 5.49
N THR A 466 -17.61 11.29 4.84
CA THR A 466 -17.03 12.59 4.50
C THR A 466 -16.47 12.59 3.07
N THR A 467 -16.27 13.79 2.54
CA THR A 467 -15.55 13.97 1.27
C THR A 467 -14.06 14.07 1.58
N THR A 468 -13.25 13.37 0.79
CA THR A 468 -11.81 13.41 0.86
C THR A 468 -11.22 13.69 -0.51
N PHE A 469 -9.99 14.16 -0.55
CA PHE A 469 -9.17 14.10 -1.76
C PHE A 469 -7.83 13.43 -1.48
N SER A 470 -7.26 12.82 -2.52
CA SER A 470 -5.90 12.28 -2.52
C SER A 470 -5.26 12.66 -3.85
N VAL A 471 -4.10 13.32 -3.81
CA VAL A 471 -3.41 13.85 -4.97
C VAL A 471 -1.90 13.63 -4.85
N MET A 472 -1.21 13.53 -5.99
CA MET A 472 0.24 13.40 -6.07
C MET A 472 0.82 14.37 -7.11
N SER A 473 2.10 14.77 -6.98
CA SER A 473 2.78 15.62 -7.98
C SER A 473 3.90 14.88 -8.72
N GLU A 474 3.85 14.89 -10.06
CA GLU A 474 4.93 14.33 -10.90
C GLU A 474 6.23 15.15 -10.80
N GLU A 475 6.15 16.39 -10.30
CA GLU A 475 7.33 17.26 -10.15
C GLU A 475 8.21 16.87 -8.97
N ASN A 476 7.63 16.30 -7.91
CA ASN A 476 8.35 16.01 -6.66
C ASN A 476 8.01 14.66 -6.00
N GLY A 477 7.12 13.85 -6.59
CA GLY A 477 6.77 12.52 -6.10
C GLY A 477 6.07 12.46 -4.74
N THR A 478 5.53 13.60 -4.25
CA THR A 478 4.86 13.67 -2.94
C THR A 478 3.35 13.53 -3.06
N CYS A 479 2.76 12.89 -2.06
CA CYS A 479 1.31 12.71 -1.93
C CYS A 479 0.72 13.64 -0.86
N LEU A 480 -0.47 14.19 -1.16
CA LEU A 480 -1.26 15.03 -0.27
C LEU A 480 -2.65 14.44 -0.09
N TRP A 481 -3.16 14.49 1.14
CA TRP A 481 -4.55 14.14 1.44
C TRP A 481 -5.31 15.29 2.06
N GLY A 482 -6.61 15.31 1.82
CA GLY A 482 -7.54 16.20 2.49
C GLY A 482 -8.76 15.44 2.99
N ILE A 483 -9.19 15.76 4.22
CA ILE A 483 -10.39 15.22 4.86
C ILE A 483 -11.31 16.39 5.20
N LYS A 484 -12.50 16.43 4.59
CA LYS A 484 -13.49 17.50 4.83
C LYS A 484 -14.03 17.43 6.27
N GLU A 485 -14.19 18.59 6.90
CA GLU A 485 -14.71 18.71 8.28
C GLU A 485 -16.21 18.50 8.40
#